data_AF-A0A671URU3-F1
#
_entry.id   AF-A0A671URU3-F1
#
_cell.length_a   1.000
_cell.length_b   1.000
_cell.length_c   1.000
_cell.angle_alpha   90.00
_cell.angle_beta   90.00
_cell.angle_gamma   90.00
#
_symmetry.space_group_name_H-M   'P 1'
#
loop_
_entity.id
_entity.type
_entity.pdbx_description
1 polymer ?
#
loop_
_entity_poly.entity_id
_entity_poly.type
_entity_poly.pdbx_seq_one_letter_code
_entity_poly.pdbx_strand_id
1 'polypeptide(L)'
;MYPDANKGFSYEDCKATSDWLMAQTDIRPIVGIVCGSGLGGLADILKDQVAFNYKDIPNFPQSTVHGHAGRLVFGTLKGRPCVCMQGRFHLYEGYPIQKITLPIRIFKLLGVETVMLTNAAGGLNQDFKVGDIMIIKDHLNMPGFAGNNPLSGPNDERFGVRFPCMSDAYDRELQQLAMDVGQELGFADFLKEGVYCVLGGPSFETIAECRMLYKLGADAVGMSTVHEVIIARHCGMRVFALSLITNQVVKVGLIESGQSPTGDMDEGVAVSLAVPSTSPPSHGSPTGMIKEAATPPSSPSMGSVLTVQGSPSMSHGVDAIGLQVDYWLASLAEKRREGERRDTGCKNTLKSAFRSLQVSRLPGGGGTEPQAQVSTMAMTVVTKEKNKKVPTIFLGKKPKERDVDSKSQVIEGISRLICSAKQQQTILKVSIDGVEWNDVKFFQLAAQWPTHVKYLPVGLFGYSKPPS
;
A
#
# COMPACT_ATOMS: atom_id res chain seq x y z
N MET A 1 -22.95 -22.12 14.18
CA MET A 1 -24.26 -21.49 14.44
C MET A 1 -24.03 -20.47 15.56
N TYR A 2 -24.11 -19.17 15.27
CA TYR A 2 -23.67 -18.12 16.20
C TYR A 2 -24.87 -17.51 16.95
N PRO A 3 -25.01 -17.68 18.28
CA PRO A 3 -26.19 -17.19 19.01
C PRO A 3 -26.23 -15.67 19.22
N ASP A 4 -25.07 -15.00 19.27
CA ASP A 4 -24.94 -13.59 19.68
C ASP A 4 -24.75 -12.58 18.52
N ALA A 5 -24.72 -13.04 17.27
CA ALA A 5 -24.26 -12.25 16.11
C ALA A 5 -25.12 -11.01 15.75
N ASN A 6 -26.31 -10.84 16.36
CA ASN A 6 -27.25 -9.76 16.04
C ASN A 6 -27.29 -8.59 17.05
N LYS A 7 -26.56 -8.66 18.17
CA LYS A 7 -26.54 -7.56 19.16
C LYS A 7 -25.84 -6.32 18.58
N GLY A 8 -26.57 -5.21 18.43
CA GLY A 8 -26.03 -3.93 17.92
C GLY A 8 -26.29 -3.64 16.43
N PHE A 9 -27.09 -4.46 15.73
CA PHE A 9 -27.40 -4.28 14.29
C PHE A 9 -28.91 -4.24 13.97
N SER A 10 -29.76 -4.14 14.99
CA SER A 10 -31.23 -4.06 14.81
C SER A 10 -31.65 -2.69 14.24
N TYR A 11 -32.90 -2.60 13.76
CA TYR A 11 -33.49 -1.31 13.39
C TYR A 11 -33.53 -0.36 14.59
N GLU A 12 -33.81 -0.89 15.78
CA GLU A 12 -33.83 -0.18 17.06
C GLU A 12 -32.44 0.39 17.41
N ASP A 13 -31.37 -0.38 17.23
CA ASP A 13 -29.97 0.09 17.40
C ASP A 13 -29.62 1.22 16.42
N CYS A 14 -30.02 1.05 15.15
CA CYS A 14 -29.81 2.06 14.10
C CYS A 14 -30.60 3.34 14.44
N LYS A 15 -31.85 3.20 14.88
CA LYS A 15 -32.72 4.33 15.22
C LYS A 15 -32.22 5.07 16.45
N ALA A 16 -31.82 4.38 17.51
CA ALA A 16 -31.26 5.00 18.71
C ALA A 16 -30.00 5.84 18.38
N THR A 17 -29.16 5.34 17.48
CA THR A 17 -27.97 6.07 17.00
C THR A 17 -28.36 7.27 16.13
N SER A 18 -29.36 7.12 15.25
CA SER A 18 -29.88 8.19 14.41
C SER A 18 -30.55 9.31 15.22
N ASP A 19 -31.40 8.95 16.18
CA ASP A 19 -32.06 9.87 17.12
C ASP A 19 -31.03 10.64 17.95
N TRP A 20 -29.99 9.95 18.44
CA TRP A 20 -28.89 10.57 19.16
C TRP A 20 -28.16 11.61 18.29
N LEU A 21 -27.81 11.26 17.04
CA LEU A 21 -27.17 12.20 16.11
C LEU A 21 -28.06 13.41 15.80
N MET A 22 -29.36 13.20 15.54
CA MET A 22 -30.31 14.30 15.26
C MET A 22 -30.56 15.23 16.46
N ALA A 23 -30.27 14.78 17.68
CA ALA A 23 -30.33 15.59 18.90
C ALA A 23 -29.06 16.44 19.13
N GLN A 24 -27.96 16.17 18.39
CA GLN A 24 -26.69 16.89 18.51
C GLN A 24 -26.41 17.86 17.34
N THR A 25 -27.28 17.91 16.33
CA THR A 25 -27.18 18.86 15.20
C THR A 25 -28.56 19.14 14.60
N ASP A 26 -28.79 20.38 14.14
CA ASP A 26 -29.99 20.76 13.38
C ASP A 26 -29.91 20.35 11.89
N ILE A 27 -28.74 19.88 11.42
CA ILE A 27 -28.54 19.50 10.01
C ILE A 27 -29.35 18.24 9.70
N ARG A 28 -30.14 18.27 8.63
CA ARG A 28 -30.93 17.13 8.11
C ARG A 28 -30.39 16.75 6.73
N PRO A 29 -29.47 15.76 6.64
CA PRO A 29 -28.71 15.50 5.42
C PRO A 29 -29.55 14.73 4.39
N ILE A 30 -29.60 15.22 3.15
CA ILE A 30 -30.24 14.52 2.02
C ILE A 30 -29.21 13.72 1.19
N VAL A 31 -27.92 14.08 1.29
CA VAL A 31 -26.81 13.33 0.69
C VAL A 31 -25.90 12.76 1.76
N GLY A 32 -25.65 11.45 1.71
CA GLY A 32 -24.60 10.77 2.45
C GLY A 32 -23.36 10.62 1.58
N ILE A 33 -22.17 10.87 2.10
CA ILE A 33 -20.90 10.72 1.37
C ILE A 33 -19.98 9.82 2.18
N VAL A 34 -19.37 8.81 1.55
CA VAL A 34 -18.38 7.93 2.21
C VAL A 34 -17.02 8.10 1.56
N CYS A 35 -16.08 8.65 2.31
CA CYS A 35 -14.74 9.00 1.83
C CYS A 35 -13.81 7.78 1.91
N GLY A 36 -13.37 7.31 0.74
CA GLY A 36 -12.32 6.30 0.61
C GLY A 36 -10.94 6.77 1.04
N SER A 37 -9.96 5.87 1.03
CA SER A 37 -8.57 6.15 1.36
C SER A 37 -8.01 7.25 0.45
N GLY A 38 -7.36 8.26 1.02
CA GLY A 38 -6.86 9.45 0.30
C GLY A 38 -7.93 10.49 -0.06
N LEU A 39 -9.23 10.19 0.06
CA LEU A 39 -10.33 11.06 -0.35
C LEU A 39 -11.02 11.78 0.83
N GLY A 40 -10.42 11.73 2.02
CA GLY A 40 -10.94 12.34 3.25
C GLY A 40 -11.15 13.86 3.19
N GLY A 41 -10.44 14.57 2.30
CA GLY A 41 -10.59 16.01 2.09
C GLY A 41 -11.99 16.45 1.62
N LEU A 42 -12.80 15.52 1.10
CA LEU A 42 -14.20 15.77 0.75
C LEU A 42 -15.10 16.11 1.95
N ALA A 43 -14.69 15.72 3.17
CA ALA A 43 -15.38 16.17 4.39
C ALA A 43 -14.93 17.58 4.82
N ASP A 44 -13.65 17.92 4.63
CA ASP A 44 -13.08 19.18 5.11
C ASP A 44 -13.54 20.40 4.27
N ILE A 45 -14.05 20.18 3.05
CA ILE A 45 -14.68 21.22 2.20
C ILE A 45 -16.14 21.53 2.54
N LEU A 46 -16.76 20.80 3.48
CA LEU A 46 -18.10 21.13 3.97
C LEU A 46 -18.07 22.48 4.72
N LYS A 47 -19.14 23.26 4.58
CA LYS A 47 -19.41 24.42 5.45
C LYS A 47 -20.21 24.01 6.67
N ASP A 48 -20.22 24.89 7.67
CA ASP A 48 -21.13 24.80 8.83
C ASP A 48 -21.01 23.45 9.57
N GLN A 49 -19.77 22.98 9.75
CA GLN A 49 -19.49 21.60 10.12
C GLN A 49 -19.86 21.27 11.58
N VAL A 50 -20.51 20.13 11.78
CA VAL A 50 -20.65 19.45 13.08
C VAL A 50 -20.05 18.06 12.97
N ALA A 51 -18.96 17.80 13.70
CA ALA A 51 -18.15 16.59 13.56
C ALA A 51 -18.14 15.74 14.84
N PHE A 52 -18.42 14.44 14.69
CA PHE A 52 -18.45 13.44 15.75
C PHE A 52 -17.36 12.39 15.49
N ASN A 53 -16.53 12.05 16.48
CA ASN A 53 -15.60 10.92 16.31
C ASN A 53 -16.39 9.60 16.45
N TYR A 54 -16.09 8.59 15.62
CA TYR A 54 -16.82 7.33 15.63
C TYR A 54 -16.82 6.62 16.99
N LYS A 55 -15.77 6.80 17.80
CA LYS A 55 -15.68 6.30 19.19
C LYS A 55 -16.71 6.90 20.16
N ASP A 56 -17.27 8.06 19.83
CA ASP A 56 -18.22 8.81 20.67
C ASP A 56 -19.68 8.63 20.22
N ILE A 57 -19.90 7.96 19.08
CA ILE A 57 -21.23 7.67 18.51
C ILE A 57 -21.72 6.30 19.03
N PRO A 58 -22.94 6.17 19.57
CA PRO A 58 -23.49 4.87 19.99
C PRO A 58 -23.44 3.81 18.88
N ASN A 59 -23.13 2.56 19.26
CA ASN A 59 -23.07 1.36 18.39
C ASN A 59 -22.11 1.41 17.18
N PHE A 60 -21.43 2.54 16.92
CA PHE A 60 -20.65 2.74 15.70
C PHE A 60 -19.36 1.88 15.67
N PRO A 61 -18.87 1.45 14.50
CA PRO A 61 -17.57 0.80 14.36
C PRO A 61 -16.42 1.81 14.54
N GLN A 62 -15.21 1.33 14.85
CA GLN A 62 -14.01 2.18 14.93
C GLN A 62 -13.13 1.93 13.70
N SER A 63 -12.46 2.97 13.21
CA SER A 63 -11.60 2.86 12.02
C SER A 63 -10.17 2.55 12.47
N THR A 64 -9.60 1.44 11.99
CA THR A 64 -8.23 1.03 12.34
C THR A 64 -7.21 1.30 11.23
N VAL A 65 -7.69 1.49 9.99
CA VAL A 65 -6.84 1.72 8.80
C VAL A 65 -6.27 3.15 8.78
N HIS A 66 -4.97 3.24 8.52
CA HIS A 66 -4.26 4.53 8.40
C HIS A 66 -4.82 5.39 7.26
N GLY A 67 -4.92 6.71 7.49
CA GLY A 67 -5.48 7.66 6.53
C GLY A 67 -7.01 7.83 6.59
N HIS A 68 -7.71 7.06 7.42
CA HIS A 68 -9.13 7.26 7.72
C HIS A 68 -9.26 7.94 9.09
N ALA A 69 -9.74 9.19 9.11
CA ALA A 69 -9.74 10.04 10.31
C ALA A 69 -10.72 9.59 11.41
N GLY A 70 -11.71 8.76 11.06
CA GLY A 70 -12.65 8.21 12.04
C GLY A 70 -13.71 9.20 12.51
N ARG A 71 -14.15 10.13 11.65
CA ARG A 71 -15.12 11.19 11.97
C ARG A 71 -16.35 11.13 11.07
N LEU A 72 -17.53 11.35 11.67
CA LEU A 72 -18.79 11.61 10.97
C LEU A 72 -19.02 13.13 10.95
N VAL A 73 -19.01 13.75 9.78
CA VAL A 73 -19.05 15.21 9.61
C VAL A 73 -20.34 15.61 8.90
N PHE A 74 -21.25 16.25 9.63
CA PHE A 74 -22.42 16.93 9.05
C PHE A 74 -21.99 18.32 8.60
N GLY A 75 -22.62 18.86 7.56
CA GLY A 75 -22.36 20.21 7.06
C GLY A 75 -23.15 20.53 5.80
N THR A 76 -22.82 21.62 5.12
CA THR A 76 -23.40 21.95 3.81
C THR A 76 -22.36 21.92 2.68
N LEU A 77 -22.69 21.27 1.56
CA LEU A 77 -21.90 21.31 0.32
C LEU A 77 -22.67 22.11 -0.72
N LYS A 78 -22.16 23.29 -1.10
CA LYS A 78 -22.83 24.22 -2.04
C LYS A 78 -24.31 24.52 -1.66
N GLY A 79 -24.62 24.54 -0.37
CA GLY A 79 -25.98 24.76 0.15
C GLY A 79 -26.88 23.52 0.24
N ARG A 80 -26.42 22.33 -0.16
CA ARG A 80 -27.11 21.06 0.12
C ARG A 80 -26.64 20.50 1.47
N PRO A 81 -27.53 20.05 2.37
CA PRO A 81 -27.14 19.46 3.63
C PRO A 81 -26.65 18.02 3.42
N CYS A 82 -25.46 17.73 3.94
CA CYS A 82 -24.73 16.49 3.72
C CYS A 82 -24.24 15.87 5.04
N VAL A 83 -24.00 14.55 5.02
CA VAL A 83 -23.24 13.84 6.07
C VAL A 83 -22.11 13.03 5.45
N CYS A 84 -20.88 13.32 5.87
CA CYS A 84 -19.64 12.72 5.36
C CYS A 84 -19.04 11.74 6.38
N MET A 85 -18.87 10.48 6.00
CA MET A 85 -17.98 9.54 6.68
C MET A 85 -16.54 9.81 6.26
N GLN A 86 -15.78 10.52 7.11
CA GLN A 86 -14.34 10.77 6.91
C GLN A 86 -13.52 9.57 7.41
N GLY A 87 -13.74 8.43 6.77
CA GLY A 87 -13.21 7.13 7.15
C GLY A 87 -14.26 6.05 6.93
N ARG A 88 -13.87 4.89 6.41
CA ARG A 88 -14.78 3.73 6.27
C ARG A 88 -14.20 2.50 6.92
N PHE A 89 -15.04 1.49 7.07
CA PHE A 89 -14.70 0.22 7.71
C PHE A 89 -14.65 -0.87 6.64
N HIS A 90 -13.71 -1.80 6.78
CA HIS A 90 -13.43 -2.83 5.78
C HIS A 90 -13.58 -4.24 6.36
N LEU A 91 -13.89 -5.20 5.49
CA LEU A 91 -14.03 -6.60 5.90
C LEU A 91 -12.71 -7.18 6.44
N TYR A 92 -11.57 -6.76 5.88
CA TYR A 92 -10.24 -7.17 6.34
C TYR A 92 -9.83 -6.61 7.71
N GLU A 93 -10.58 -5.66 8.30
CA GLU A 93 -10.39 -5.23 9.70
C GLU A 93 -10.95 -6.25 10.70
N GLY A 94 -11.52 -7.37 10.23
CA GLY A 94 -12.09 -8.43 11.07
C GLY A 94 -13.52 -8.17 11.57
N TYR A 95 -14.13 -7.06 11.13
CA TYR A 95 -15.53 -6.77 11.43
C TYR A 95 -16.50 -7.65 10.61
N PRO A 96 -17.63 -8.09 11.19
CA PRO A 96 -18.68 -8.74 10.41
C PRO A 96 -19.28 -7.76 9.40
N ILE A 97 -19.68 -8.27 8.25
CA ILE A 97 -20.08 -7.45 7.09
C ILE A 97 -21.28 -6.52 7.38
N GLN A 98 -22.18 -6.92 8.28
CA GLN A 98 -23.29 -6.10 8.76
C GLN A 98 -22.80 -4.87 9.56
N LYS A 99 -21.70 -4.99 10.31
CA LYS A 99 -21.13 -3.91 11.13
C LYS A 99 -20.48 -2.83 10.27
N ILE A 100 -19.74 -3.21 9.23
CA ILE A 100 -19.10 -2.22 8.33
C ILE A 100 -20.14 -1.43 7.52
N THR A 101 -21.29 -2.04 7.22
CA THR A 101 -22.41 -1.38 6.51
C THR A 101 -23.42 -0.67 7.41
N LEU A 102 -23.33 -0.79 8.74
CA LEU A 102 -24.25 -0.18 9.71
C LEU A 102 -24.49 1.33 9.48
N PRO A 103 -23.47 2.16 9.14
CA PRO A 103 -23.68 3.58 8.88
C PRO A 103 -24.68 3.88 7.75
N ILE A 104 -24.81 2.99 6.76
CA ILE A 104 -25.71 3.20 5.61
C ILE A 104 -27.18 3.04 6.02
N ARG A 105 -27.48 2.17 7.00
CA ARG A 105 -28.81 2.10 7.64
C ARG A 105 -29.08 3.35 8.48
N ILE A 106 -28.06 3.88 9.16
CA ILE A 106 -28.18 5.13 9.93
C ILE A 106 -28.41 6.32 8.97
N PHE A 107 -27.74 6.38 7.82
CA PHE A 107 -28.00 7.38 6.77
C PHE A 107 -29.46 7.38 6.33
N LYS A 108 -30.05 6.20 6.08
CA LYS A 108 -31.48 6.08 5.74
C LYS A 108 -32.39 6.66 6.82
N LEU A 109 -32.07 6.46 8.10
CA LEU A 109 -32.86 6.98 9.23
C LEU A 109 -32.61 8.46 9.54
N LEU A 110 -31.47 9.02 9.09
CA LEU A 110 -31.18 10.46 9.11
C LEU A 110 -31.89 11.25 8.00
N GLY A 111 -32.56 10.57 7.07
CA GLY A 111 -33.25 11.19 5.93
C GLY A 111 -32.44 11.27 4.64
N VAL A 112 -31.32 10.55 4.52
CA VAL A 112 -30.52 10.52 3.28
C VAL A 112 -31.31 9.84 2.15
N GLU A 113 -31.35 10.49 0.99
CA GLU A 113 -32.00 10.00 -0.23
C GLU A 113 -30.97 9.46 -1.23
N THR A 114 -29.77 10.05 -1.27
CA THR A 114 -28.68 9.71 -2.20
C THR A 114 -27.38 9.45 -1.47
N VAL A 115 -26.69 8.36 -1.78
CA VAL A 115 -25.36 8.05 -1.24
C VAL A 115 -24.29 8.14 -2.33
N MET A 116 -23.27 8.96 -2.08
CA MET A 116 -22.06 9.09 -2.89
C MET A 116 -20.91 8.29 -2.26
N LEU A 117 -20.46 7.22 -2.90
CA LEU A 117 -19.41 6.34 -2.39
C LEU A 117 -18.11 6.55 -3.15
N THR A 118 -17.00 6.82 -2.46
CA THR A 118 -15.68 6.94 -3.11
C THR A 118 -14.71 5.88 -2.63
N ASN A 119 -13.80 5.42 -3.48
CA ASN A 119 -12.72 4.49 -3.11
C ASN A 119 -11.43 4.74 -3.90
N ALA A 120 -10.34 4.14 -3.41
CA ALA A 120 -9.15 3.89 -4.20
C ALA A 120 -9.23 2.46 -4.78
N ALA A 121 -8.75 2.29 -6.01
CA ALA A 121 -8.81 1.02 -6.73
C ALA A 121 -7.55 0.76 -7.57
N GLY A 122 -7.25 -0.53 -7.78
CA GLY A 122 -6.32 -0.97 -8.81
C GLY A 122 -7.01 -1.03 -10.18
N GLY A 123 -6.42 -0.41 -11.20
CA GLY A 123 -6.88 -0.49 -12.58
C GLY A 123 -6.59 -1.86 -13.19
N LEU A 124 -7.64 -2.58 -13.56
CA LEU A 124 -7.57 -3.82 -14.33
C LEU A 124 -7.73 -3.57 -15.83
N ASN A 125 -8.47 -2.54 -16.25
CA ASN A 125 -8.52 -2.09 -17.63
C ASN A 125 -7.16 -1.47 -18.02
N GLN A 126 -6.67 -1.76 -19.23
CA GLN A 126 -5.35 -1.32 -19.72
C GLN A 126 -5.34 0.15 -20.15
N ASP A 127 -6.50 0.69 -20.54
CA ASP A 127 -6.64 2.09 -20.98
C ASP A 127 -6.65 3.07 -19.80
N PHE A 128 -6.84 2.56 -18.58
CA PHE A 128 -6.91 3.35 -17.35
C PHE A 128 -5.52 3.65 -16.79
N LYS A 129 -5.32 4.88 -16.34
CA LYS A 129 -4.05 5.41 -15.83
C LYS A 129 -4.15 5.75 -14.35
N VAL A 130 -3.00 5.85 -13.68
CA VAL A 130 -2.96 6.33 -12.29
C VAL A 130 -3.37 7.79 -12.25
N GLY A 131 -4.42 8.10 -11.48
CA GLY A 131 -5.07 9.42 -11.45
C GLY A 131 -6.41 9.48 -12.18
N ASP A 132 -6.76 8.48 -13.01
CA ASP A 132 -8.08 8.41 -13.63
C ASP A 132 -9.18 8.22 -12.58
N ILE A 133 -10.36 8.80 -12.85
CA ILE A 133 -11.56 8.66 -12.02
C ILE A 133 -12.55 7.79 -12.78
N MET A 134 -12.81 6.58 -12.28
CA MET A 134 -13.80 5.67 -12.85
C MET A 134 -15.15 5.85 -12.14
N ILE A 135 -16.17 6.25 -12.89
CA ILE A 135 -17.58 6.10 -12.52
C ILE A 135 -17.92 4.61 -12.51
N ILE A 136 -18.42 4.12 -11.38
CA ILE A 136 -18.81 2.71 -11.23
C ILE A 136 -20.22 2.54 -11.80
N LYS A 137 -20.37 1.77 -12.89
CA LYS A 137 -21.66 1.44 -13.49
C LYS A 137 -22.28 0.14 -12.98
N ASP A 138 -21.44 -0.80 -12.56
CA ASP A 138 -21.83 -2.14 -12.09
C ASP A 138 -20.71 -2.75 -11.23
N HIS A 139 -20.96 -3.89 -10.59
CA HIS A 139 -19.97 -4.58 -9.76
C HIS A 139 -19.94 -6.11 -9.84
N LEU A 140 -18.77 -6.68 -9.56
CA LEU A 140 -18.61 -8.09 -9.22
C LEU A 140 -18.45 -8.24 -7.70
N ASN A 141 -19.38 -8.95 -7.05
CA ASN A 141 -19.41 -9.15 -5.60
C ASN A 141 -18.85 -10.53 -5.20
N MET A 142 -17.53 -10.70 -5.24
CA MET A 142 -16.89 -11.99 -4.97
C MET A 142 -17.18 -12.55 -3.56
N PRO A 143 -17.16 -11.75 -2.46
CA PRO A 143 -17.61 -12.22 -1.15
C PRO A 143 -19.10 -12.64 -1.14
N GLY A 144 -19.94 -11.91 -1.88
CA GLY A 144 -21.37 -12.19 -2.00
C GLY A 144 -21.68 -13.54 -2.67
N PHE A 145 -20.92 -13.94 -3.70
CA PHE A 145 -21.05 -15.26 -4.31
C PHE A 145 -20.67 -16.41 -3.34
N ALA A 146 -19.79 -16.14 -2.37
CA ALA A 146 -19.47 -17.06 -1.27
C ALA A 146 -20.45 -16.96 -0.07
N GLY A 147 -21.56 -16.23 -0.21
CA GLY A 147 -22.59 -16.05 0.84
C GLY A 147 -22.27 -14.96 1.88
N ASN A 148 -21.10 -14.33 1.81
CA ASN A 148 -20.71 -13.21 2.68
C ASN A 148 -21.27 -11.89 2.11
N ASN A 149 -22.54 -11.64 2.43
CA ASN A 149 -23.33 -10.51 1.96
C ASN A 149 -23.95 -9.77 3.17
N PRO A 150 -24.02 -8.43 3.20
CA PRO A 150 -24.60 -7.69 4.33
C PRO A 150 -26.11 -7.94 4.56
N LEU A 151 -26.81 -8.58 3.61
CA LEU A 151 -28.19 -9.05 3.74
C LEU A 151 -28.31 -10.52 4.17
N SER A 152 -27.20 -11.22 4.38
CA SER A 152 -27.20 -12.59 4.95
C SER A 152 -27.65 -12.54 6.41
N GLY A 153 -28.73 -13.26 6.73
CA GLY A 153 -29.43 -13.24 8.01
C GLY A 153 -30.95 -13.08 7.82
N PRO A 154 -31.71 -12.74 8.89
CA PRO A 154 -33.10 -12.27 8.79
C PRO A 154 -33.20 -10.95 8.00
N ASN A 155 -34.38 -10.66 7.43
CA ASN A 155 -34.68 -9.35 6.84
C ASN A 155 -35.54 -8.52 7.80
N ASP A 156 -35.33 -7.21 7.83
CA ASP A 156 -36.23 -6.25 8.47
C ASP A 156 -36.88 -5.39 7.38
N GLU A 157 -38.19 -5.56 7.21
CA GLU A 157 -38.96 -4.94 6.13
C GLU A 157 -39.09 -3.42 6.29
N ARG A 158 -38.75 -2.87 7.47
CA ARG A 158 -38.67 -1.42 7.72
C ARG A 158 -37.47 -0.77 7.04
N PHE A 159 -36.45 -1.53 6.67
CA PHE A 159 -35.38 -1.08 5.79
C PHE A 159 -35.69 -1.36 4.32
N GLY A 160 -36.13 -2.58 3.99
CA GLY A 160 -36.39 -2.95 2.60
C GLY A 160 -36.81 -4.40 2.37
N VAL A 161 -37.09 -4.71 1.10
CA VAL A 161 -37.57 -6.04 0.65
C VAL A 161 -36.54 -7.14 0.87
N ARG A 162 -37.01 -8.39 1.03
CA ARG A 162 -36.14 -9.57 1.27
C ARG A 162 -35.14 -9.84 0.14
N PHE A 163 -35.51 -9.53 -1.11
CA PHE A 163 -34.72 -9.80 -2.30
C PHE A 163 -34.65 -8.53 -3.18
N PRO A 164 -33.77 -7.56 -2.84
CA PRO A 164 -33.63 -6.34 -3.65
C PRO A 164 -33.02 -6.65 -5.01
N CYS A 165 -33.49 -5.95 -6.05
CA CYS A 165 -32.85 -5.99 -7.35
C CYS A 165 -31.57 -5.12 -7.34
N MET A 166 -30.59 -5.50 -8.15
CA MET A 166 -29.29 -4.82 -8.24
C MET A 166 -28.92 -4.38 -9.68
N SER A 167 -29.78 -4.64 -10.68
CA SER A 167 -29.51 -4.24 -12.09
C SER A 167 -29.61 -2.73 -12.35
N ASP A 168 -30.11 -1.98 -11.37
CA ASP A 168 -30.14 -0.51 -11.31
C ASP A 168 -29.38 0.03 -10.08
N ALA A 169 -28.45 -0.76 -9.54
CA ALA A 169 -27.77 -0.46 -8.27
C ALA A 169 -26.90 0.80 -8.30
N TYR A 170 -26.47 1.21 -9.49
CA TYR A 170 -25.83 2.50 -9.73
C TYR A 170 -26.78 3.33 -10.58
N ASP A 171 -27.04 4.55 -10.12
CA ASP A 171 -28.08 5.41 -10.68
C ASP A 171 -27.63 6.01 -12.02
N ARG A 172 -28.38 5.75 -13.09
CA ARG A 172 -27.97 6.13 -14.45
C ARG A 172 -28.04 7.64 -14.70
N GLU A 173 -28.96 8.36 -14.05
CA GLU A 173 -29.04 9.82 -14.17
C GLU A 173 -27.83 10.47 -13.47
N LEU A 174 -27.43 9.95 -12.30
CA LEU A 174 -26.25 10.44 -11.59
C LEU A 174 -24.94 10.09 -12.30
N GLN A 175 -24.87 8.95 -13.00
CA GLN A 175 -23.74 8.60 -13.87
C GLN A 175 -23.63 9.56 -15.06
N GLN A 176 -24.73 9.81 -15.78
CA GLN A 176 -24.74 10.75 -16.91
C GLN A 176 -24.40 12.17 -16.45
N LEU A 177 -25.03 12.66 -15.37
CA LEU A 177 -24.75 13.98 -14.80
C LEU A 177 -23.26 14.14 -14.41
N ALA A 178 -22.61 13.08 -13.93
CA ALA A 178 -21.19 13.10 -13.63
C ALA A 178 -20.30 13.13 -14.89
N MET A 179 -20.71 12.49 -15.98
CA MET A 179 -20.07 12.61 -17.29
C MET A 179 -20.24 14.02 -17.86
N ASP A 180 -21.45 14.58 -17.81
CA ASP A 180 -21.77 15.91 -18.33
C ASP A 180 -20.94 16.98 -17.59
N VAL A 181 -20.95 16.95 -16.24
CA VAL A 181 -20.11 17.83 -15.41
C VAL A 181 -18.61 17.58 -15.65
N GLY A 182 -18.21 16.33 -15.92
CA GLY A 182 -16.85 15.99 -16.32
C GLY A 182 -16.44 16.65 -17.65
N GLN A 183 -17.35 16.71 -18.61
CA GLN A 183 -17.13 17.39 -19.90
C GLN A 183 -17.11 18.91 -19.73
N GLU A 184 -18.05 19.50 -18.98
CA GLU A 184 -18.11 20.94 -18.67
C GLU A 184 -16.84 21.46 -17.98
N LEU A 185 -16.25 20.66 -17.09
CA LEU A 185 -15.02 20.99 -16.37
C LEU A 185 -13.72 20.66 -17.14
N GLY A 186 -13.81 20.07 -18.34
CA GLY A 186 -12.64 19.67 -19.12
C GLY A 186 -11.89 18.44 -18.58
N PHE A 187 -12.58 17.57 -17.83
CA PHE A 187 -12.03 16.37 -17.18
C PHE A 187 -12.27 15.07 -17.95
N ALA A 188 -12.95 15.12 -19.10
CA ALA A 188 -13.31 13.96 -19.92
C ALA A 188 -12.12 13.03 -20.27
N ASP A 189 -10.91 13.57 -20.43
CA ASP A 189 -9.70 12.80 -20.76
C ASP A 189 -9.31 11.77 -19.70
N PHE A 190 -9.63 12.01 -18.42
CA PHE A 190 -9.29 11.13 -17.28
C PHE A 190 -10.52 10.62 -16.50
N LEU A 191 -11.73 11.07 -16.87
CA LEU A 191 -12.97 10.44 -16.44
C LEU A 191 -13.19 9.15 -17.25
N LYS A 192 -13.62 8.09 -16.56
CA LYS A 192 -13.83 6.73 -17.11
C LYS A 192 -15.16 6.17 -16.60
N GLU A 193 -15.63 5.09 -17.20
CA GLU A 193 -16.77 4.30 -16.73
C GLU A 193 -16.37 2.82 -16.71
N GLY A 194 -16.73 2.07 -15.67
CA GLY A 194 -16.32 0.66 -15.59
C GLY A 194 -16.97 -0.17 -14.49
N VAL A 195 -16.74 -1.47 -14.56
CA VAL A 195 -17.21 -2.47 -13.59
C VAL A 195 -16.19 -2.63 -12.46
N TYR A 196 -16.64 -2.49 -11.21
CA TYR A 196 -15.80 -2.61 -10.02
C TYR A 196 -15.89 -4.00 -9.37
N CYS A 197 -14.78 -4.71 -9.22
CA CYS A 197 -14.73 -5.94 -8.42
C CYS A 197 -14.41 -5.64 -6.96
N VAL A 198 -15.23 -6.12 -6.02
CA VAL A 198 -14.87 -6.16 -4.60
C VAL A 198 -14.24 -7.49 -4.22
N LEU A 199 -13.14 -7.44 -3.48
CA LEU A 199 -12.46 -8.56 -2.83
C LEU A 199 -12.45 -8.39 -1.31
N GLY A 200 -12.10 -9.45 -0.57
CA GLY A 200 -12.01 -9.41 0.89
C GLY A 200 -10.81 -8.62 1.43
N GLY A 201 -9.65 -8.67 0.75
CA GLY A 201 -8.39 -8.15 1.26
C GLY A 201 -7.81 -8.99 2.41
N PRO A 202 -6.74 -8.50 3.10
CA PRO A 202 -6.02 -7.25 2.87
C PRO A 202 -4.86 -7.38 1.86
N SER A 203 -4.55 -8.59 1.38
CA SER A 203 -3.54 -8.80 0.34
C SER A 203 -4.02 -8.25 -1.00
N PHE A 204 -3.14 -7.54 -1.71
CA PHE A 204 -3.33 -7.20 -3.12
C PHE A 204 -3.35 -8.46 -4.00
N GLU A 205 -3.87 -8.29 -5.21
CA GLU A 205 -4.18 -9.35 -6.15
C GLU A 205 -2.91 -9.97 -6.76
N THR A 206 -2.87 -11.31 -6.83
CA THR A 206 -1.83 -12.02 -7.59
C THR A 206 -2.10 -11.91 -9.09
N ILE A 207 -1.04 -11.95 -9.92
CA ILE A 207 -1.14 -11.84 -11.40
C ILE A 207 -2.21 -12.80 -11.99
N ALA A 208 -2.42 -13.97 -11.38
CA ALA A 208 -3.46 -14.92 -11.78
C ALA A 208 -4.88 -14.39 -11.52
N GLU A 209 -5.13 -13.82 -10.34
CA GLU A 209 -6.39 -13.18 -9.97
C GLU A 209 -6.64 -11.93 -10.82
N CYS A 210 -5.62 -11.09 -11.05
CA CYS A 210 -5.70 -9.91 -11.93
C CYS A 210 -6.15 -10.29 -13.35
N ARG A 211 -5.59 -11.38 -13.89
CA ARG A 211 -5.97 -11.94 -15.21
C ARG A 211 -7.38 -12.54 -15.18
N MET A 212 -7.78 -13.17 -14.08
CA MET A 212 -9.13 -13.75 -13.91
C MET A 212 -10.20 -12.66 -13.87
N LEU A 213 -10.05 -11.65 -13.00
CA LEU A 213 -11.02 -10.57 -12.84
C LEU A 213 -11.18 -9.75 -14.13
N TYR A 214 -10.08 -9.46 -14.83
CA TYR A 214 -10.13 -8.83 -16.15
C TYR A 214 -10.89 -9.68 -17.18
N LYS A 215 -10.70 -11.02 -17.18
CA LYS A 215 -11.47 -11.95 -18.04
C LYS A 215 -12.96 -12.08 -17.64
N LEU A 216 -13.31 -11.76 -16.39
CA LEU A 216 -14.69 -11.67 -15.91
C LEU A 216 -15.32 -10.29 -16.18
N GLY A 217 -14.61 -9.37 -16.84
CA GLY A 217 -15.12 -8.06 -17.24
C GLY A 217 -14.99 -6.97 -16.16
N ALA A 218 -14.13 -7.14 -15.15
CA ALA A 218 -13.83 -6.07 -14.20
C ALA A 218 -12.79 -5.08 -14.73
N ASP A 219 -13.12 -3.79 -14.70
CA ASP A 219 -12.25 -2.68 -15.10
C ASP A 219 -11.37 -2.17 -13.95
N ALA A 220 -11.85 -2.30 -12.71
CA ALA A 220 -11.11 -1.94 -11.51
C ALA A 220 -11.38 -2.93 -10.36
N VAL A 221 -10.47 -2.99 -9.38
CA VAL A 221 -10.57 -3.87 -8.21
C VAL A 221 -10.25 -3.14 -6.91
N GLY A 222 -10.94 -3.49 -5.82
CA GLY A 222 -10.62 -3.03 -4.48
C GLY A 222 -11.39 -3.78 -3.38
N MET A 223 -11.39 -3.22 -2.16
CA MET A 223 -11.77 -3.96 -0.94
C MET A 223 -12.87 -3.27 -0.12
N SER A 224 -13.79 -2.54 -0.78
CA SER A 224 -14.89 -1.80 -0.13
C SER A 224 -16.05 -1.49 -1.10
N THR A 225 -16.90 -0.50 -0.78
CA THR A 225 -17.94 0.10 -1.62
C THR A 225 -19.15 -0.80 -1.90
N VAL A 226 -18.97 -1.98 -2.48
CA VAL A 226 -20.09 -2.83 -2.94
C VAL A 226 -21.05 -3.23 -1.82
N HIS A 227 -20.54 -3.47 -0.62
CA HIS A 227 -21.39 -3.81 0.54
C HIS A 227 -22.22 -2.60 1.00
N GLU A 228 -21.66 -1.38 0.91
CA GLU A 228 -22.37 -0.12 1.17
C GLU A 228 -23.45 0.14 0.10
N VAL A 229 -23.15 -0.13 -1.19
CA VAL A 229 -24.12 -0.07 -2.31
C VAL A 229 -25.32 -1.00 -2.04
N ILE A 230 -25.08 -2.26 -1.66
CA ILE A 230 -26.14 -3.25 -1.40
C ILE A 230 -27.09 -2.77 -0.30
N ILE A 231 -26.58 -2.24 0.81
CA ILE A 231 -27.43 -1.72 1.89
C ILE A 231 -28.13 -0.42 1.49
N ALA A 232 -27.50 0.46 0.70
CA ALA A 232 -28.15 1.67 0.20
C ALA A 232 -29.33 1.35 -0.73
N ARG A 233 -29.16 0.39 -1.65
CA ARG A 233 -30.23 -0.07 -2.56
C ARG A 233 -31.32 -0.86 -1.83
N HIS A 234 -30.96 -1.69 -0.85
CA HIS A 234 -31.94 -2.33 0.06
C HIS A 234 -32.81 -1.28 0.76
N CYS A 235 -32.19 -0.20 1.26
CA CYS A 235 -32.88 0.95 1.87
C CYS A 235 -33.59 1.88 0.87
N GLY A 236 -33.62 1.56 -0.43
CA GLY A 236 -34.26 2.37 -1.48
C GLY A 236 -33.61 3.74 -1.72
N MET A 237 -32.32 3.92 -1.38
CA MET A 237 -31.57 5.14 -1.69
C MET A 237 -31.02 5.11 -3.12
N ARG A 238 -30.85 6.29 -3.74
CA ARG A 238 -30.07 6.47 -4.97
C ARG A 238 -28.59 6.27 -4.64
N VAL A 239 -27.81 5.71 -5.56
CA VAL A 239 -26.37 5.47 -5.34
C VAL A 239 -25.57 5.95 -6.54
N PHE A 240 -24.54 6.73 -6.25
CA PHE A 240 -23.50 7.11 -7.19
C PHE A 240 -22.14 6.72 -6.59
N ALA A 241 -21.21 6.22 -7.40
CA ALA A 241 -19.92 5.77 -6.87
C ALA A 241 -18.75 6.01 -7.83
N LEU A 242 -17.60 6.33 -7.23
CA LEU A 242 -16.35 6.65 -7.91
C LEU A 242 -15.18 5.82 -7.36
N SER A 243 -14.33 5.34 -8.27
CA SER A 243 -13.02 4.78 -7.97
C SER A 243 -11.92 5.70 -8.51
N LEU A 244 -11.04 6.18 -7.64
CA LEU A 244 -9.76 6.76 -8.06
C LEU A 244 -8.79 5.61 -8.38
N ILE A 245 -8.27 5.55 -9.60
CA ILE A 245 -7.28 4.56 -9.98
C ILE A 245 -5.92 4.94 -9.38
N THR A 246 -5.52 4.26 -8.31
CA THR A 246 -4.29 4.57 -7.55
C THR A 246 -3.05 3.83 -8.04
N ASN A 247 -3.24 2.74 -8.78
CA ASN A 247 -2.20 1.93 -9.38
C ASN A 247 -2.76 1.17 -10.60
N GLN A 248 -1.94 0.95 -11.62
CA GLN A 248 -2.22 -0.14 -12.57
C GLN A 248 -1.89 -1.48 -11.90
N VAL A 249 -2.69 -2.50 -12.15
CA VAL A 249 -2.52 -3.83 -11.56
C VAL A 249 -1.53 -4.65 -12.38
N VAL A 250 -0.55 -5.26 -11.72
CA VAL A 250 0.56 -5.94 -12.41
C VAL A 250 0.08 -7.15 -13.20
N LYS A 251 0.26 -7.10 -14.52
CA LYS A 251 0.08 -8.24 -15.45
C LYS A 251 1.39 -8.54 -16.16
N VAL A 252 2.17 -9.49 -15.63
CA VAL A 252 3.28 -10.08 -16.40
C VAL A 252 2.70 -10.90 -17.53
N GLY A 253 3.21 -10.73 -18.76
CA GLY A 253 2.88 -11.57 -19.90
C GLY A 253 1.40 -11.59 -20.27
N LEU A 254 0.94 -10.55 -20.97
CA LEU A 254 0.30 -10.83 -22.25
C LEU A 254 1.45 -10.98 -23.26
N ILE A 255 1.67 -12.20 -23.76
CA ILE A 255 2.43 -12.38 -24.98
C ILE A 255 1.46 -11.97 -26.09
N GLU A 256 1.75 -10.88 -26.79
CA GLU A 256 1.06 -10.59 -28.05
C GLU A 256 1.21 -11.81 -28.95
N SER A 257 0.10 -12.31 -29.51
CA SER A 257 0.11 -13.44 -30.43
C SER A 257 0.71 -12.97 -31.76
N GLY A 258 2.04 -12.88 -31.79
CA GLY A 258 2.80 -12.31 -32.89
C GLY A 258 2.46 -12.99 -34.20
N GLN A 259 1.93 -12.20 -35.15
CA GLN A 259 1.87 -12.61 -36.54
C GLN A 259 3.31 -12.83 -37.01
N SER A 260 3.59 -13.98 -37.59
CA SER A 260 4.91 -14.34 -38.08
C SER A 260 5.08 -13.96 -39.55
N PRO A 261 5.89 -12.95 -39.89
CA PRO A 261 6.63 -12.91 -41.13
C PRO A 261 8.06 -13.46 -40.92
N THR A 262 8.60 -14.09 -41.97
CA THR A 262 9.97 -14.58 -42.04
C THR A 262 10.94 -13.47 -42.48
N GLY A 263 12.13 -13.36 -41.88
CA GLY A 263 13.24 -12.59 -42.49
C GLY A 263 14.20 -11.90 -41.51
N ASP A 264 15.44 -12.39 -41.51
CA ASP A 264 16.75 -11.74 -41.29
C ASP A 264 16.94 -10.35 -40.63
N MET A 265 17.92 -10.35 -39.71
CA MET A 265 19.01 -9.37 -39.49
C MET A 265 18.75 -7.92 -39.00
N ASP A 266 19.14 -7.74 -37.73
CA ASP A 266 20.11 -6.75 -37.21
C ASP A 266 19.70 -5.31 -36.84
N GLU A 267 20.46 -4.78 -35.87
CA GLU A 267 20.44 -3.47 -35.18
C GLU A 267 19.10 -2.97 -34.58
N GLY A 268 19.21 -2.05 -33.62
CA GLY A 268 18.05 -1.53 -32.89
C GLY A 268 18.33 -0.23 -32.16
N VAL A 269 17.26 0.50 -31.82
CA VAL A 269 17.30 1.78 -31.10
C VAL A 269 16.24 1.77 -30.01
N ALA A 270 16.62 2.18 -28.79
CA ALA A 270 15.68 2.38 -27.69
C ALA A 270 15.22 3.85 -27.62
N VAL A 271 13.92 4.08 -27.51
CA VAL A 271 13.32 5.40 -27.26
C VAL A 271 12.73 5.42 -25.85
N SER A 272 13.08 6.44 -25.08
CA SER A 272 12.62 6.69 -23.70
C SER A 272 11.67 7.88 -23.67
N LEU A 273 10.67 7.89 -22.77
CA LEU A 273 9.87 9.08 -22.44
C LEU A 273 9.22 8.99 -21.05
N ALA A 274 8.80 10.13 -20.49
CA ALA A 274 8.53 10.37 -19.07
C ALA A 274 7.60 11.62 -18.89
N VAL A 275 7.16 12.10 -17.71
CA VAL A 275 7.67 11.93 -16.34
C VAL A 275 6.61 11.85 -15.20
N PRO A 276 5.72 12.85 -14.95
CA PRO A 276 5.59 13.34 -13.57
C PRO A 276 4.22 13.19 -12.88
N SER A 277 4.23 13.37 -11.55
CA SER A 277 3.06 13.70 -10.71
C SER A 277 3.49 14.59 -9.54
N THR A 278 2.56 15.27 -8.86
CA THR A 278 2.82 16.36 -7.88
C THR A 278 1.87 16.32 -6.67
N SER A 279 2.31 16.74 -5.48
CA SER A 279 1.47 16.79 -4.25
C SER A 279 1.97 17.78 -3.18
N PRO A 280 1.07 18.40 -2.38
CA PRO A 280 1.39 19.07 -1.09
C PRO A 280 0.79 18.38 0.17
N PRO A 281 1.17 18.75 1.44
CA PRO A 281 1.13 17.85 2.61
C PRO A 281 0.36 18.34 3.89
N SER A 282 0.78 17.90 5.10
CA SER A 282 -0.05 17.58 6.31
C SER A 282 0.57 17.87 7.72
N HIS A 283 -0.12 17.48 8.82
CA HIS A 283 0.31 17.34 10.26
C HIS A 283 -0.59 16.29 11.00
N GLY A 284 -0.52 15.87 12.31
CA GLY A 284 0.27 16.21 13.52
C GLY A 284 0.01 15.23 14.72
N SER A 285 0.50 15.48 15.96
CA SER A 285 0.42 14.64 17.23
C SER A 285 1.00 15.43 18.45
N PRO A 286 1.14 14.96 19.75
CA PRO A 286 0.81 13.69 20.48
C PRO A 286 -0.19 13.93 21.70
N THR A 287 -0.20 13.45 22.97
CA THR A 287 0.68 12.71 23.95
C THR A 287 -0.09 12.21 25.22
N GLY A 288 0.47 11.32 26.10
CA GLY A 288 -0.02 11.03 27.49
C GLY A 288 0.60 9.80 28.22
N MET A 289 0.65 9.72 29.57
CA MET A 289 1.32 8.66 30.39
C MET A 289 0.78 8.49 31.86
N ILE A 290 1.04 7.34 32.54
CA ILE A 290 1.30 7.19 34.03
C ILE A 290 1.86 5.78 34.43
N LYS A 291 1.80 5.34 35.71
CA LYS A 291 2.56 4.27 36.46
C LYS A 291 1.65 3.61 37.54
N GLU A 292 1.90 2.54 38.34
CA GLU A 292 2.92 1.47 38.63
C GLU A 292 2.14 0.28 39.33
N ALA A 293 2.55 -0.81 40.02
CA ALA A 293 3.76 -1.48 40.58
C ALA A 293 3.50 -3.03 40.68
N ALA A 294 4.09 -3.97 41.46
CA ALA A 294 5.09 -4.04 42.57
C ALA A 294 5.73 -5.49 42.66
N THR A 295 6.61 -5.77 43.65
CA THR A 295 7.38 -7.06 43.88
C THR A 295 7.72 -7.25 45.40
N PRO A 296 8.38 -8.33 45.93
CA PRO A 296 9.01 -9.54 45.36
C PRO A 296 8.33 -10.88 45.81
N PRO A 297 8.87 -11.93 46.54
CA PRO A 297 10.02 -12.04 47.48
C PRO A 297 11.14 -13.09 47.10
N SER A 298 11.29 -14.23 47.81
CA SER A 298 12.54 -15.06 47.89
C SER A 298 12.60 -16.35 47.05
N SER A 299 13.81 -16.75 46.66
CA SER A 299 14.15 -17.92 45.80
C SER A 299 15.15 -18.91 46.46
N PRO A 300 15.53 -20.02 45.79
CA PRO A 300 16.82 -19.98 45.07
C PRO A 300 16.91 -20.77 43.74
N SER A 301 17.64 -20.17 42.80
CA SER A 301 18.54 -20.81 41.80
C SER A 301 18.10 -22.05 40.99
N MET A 302 17.47 -21.82 39.83
CA MET A 302 17.78 -22.52 38.58
C MET A 302 17.72 -21.50 37.43
N GLY A 303 18.80 -21.36 36.66
CA GLY A 303 18.95 -20.29 35.67
C GLY A 303 18.43 -20.65 34.28
N SER A 304 17.39 -19.96 33.82
CA SER A 304 16.97 -19.97 32.40
C SER A 304 16.67 -18.53 31.97
N VAL A 305 17.53 -17.98 31.11
CA VAL A 305 17.37 -16.63 30.57
C VAL A 305 16.67 -16.73 29.22
N LEU A 306 15.46 -16.18 29.13
CA LEU A 306 14.79 -15.94 27.85
C LEU A 306 15.50 -14.80 27.12
N THR A 307 16.54 -15.15 26.36
CA THR A 307 17.19 -14.24 25.41
C THR A 307 16.29 -13.98 24.21
N VAL A 308 16.51 -12.82 23.56
CA VAL A 308 15.80 -12.43 22.34
C VAL A 308 16.09 -13.43 21.22
N GLN A 309 15.09 -14.24 20.87
CA GLN A 309 15.02 -14.86 19.55
C GLN A 309 14.61 -13.78 18.53
N GLY A 310 15.34 -13.55 17.44
CA GLY A 310 16.68 -14.05 17.16
C GLY A 310 17.13 -13.63 15.77
N SER A 311 18.32 -13.03 15.64
CA SER A 311 18.96 -12.87 14.34
C SER A 311 19.17 -14.25 13.71
N PRO A 312 18.94 -14.45 12.40
CA PRO A 312 19.23 -15.73 11.75
C PRO A 312 20.73 -16.01 11.86
N SER A 313 21.08 -17.04 12.65
CA SER A 313 22.45 -17.50 12.80
C SER A 313 22.92 -18.13 11.50
N MET A 314 23.72 -17.38 10.73
CA MET A 314 24.32 -17.86 9.49
C MET A 314 25.10 -19.16 9.76
N SER A 315 24.70 -20.24 9.10
CA SER A 315 25.42 -21.51 9.16
C SER A 315 26.82 -21.34 8.57
N HIS A 316 27.82 -21.98 9.18
CA HIS A 316 29.21 -21.96 8.74
C HIS A 316 29.40 -22.81 7.47
N GLY A 317 28.87 -22.33 6.34
CA GLY A 317 28.94 -23.03 5.04
C GLY A 317 28.86 -22.14 3.80
N VAL A 318 28.68 -20.82 3.94
CA VAL A 318 28.58 -19.90 2.78
C VAL A 318 29.97 -19.48 2.30
N ASP A 319 30.33 -19.91 1.09
CA ASP A 319 31.54 -19.47 0.38
C ASP A 319 31.42 -18.02 -0.09
N ALA A 320 32.54 -17.29 -0.04
CA ALA A 320 32.56 -15.85 -0.33
C ALA A 320 32.60 -15.57 -1.85
N ILE A 321 31.58 -14.89 -2.38
CA ILE A 321 31.44 -14.61 -3.81
C ILE A 321 32.28 -13.39 -4.21
N GLY A 322 33.00 -13.49 -5.33
CA GLY A 322 33.71 -12.35 -5.92
C GLY A 322 32.74 -11.39 -6.60
N LEU A 323 32.54 -10.18 -6.06
CA LEU A 323 31.67 -9.15 -6.63
C LEU A 323 32.46 -7.90 -7.05
N GLN A 324 31.89 -7.15 -7.99
CA GLN A 324 32.18 -5.73 -8.20
C GLN A 324 30.95 -4.92 -7.80
N VAL A 325 31.14 -3.96 -6.90
CA VAL A 325 30.10 -3.02 -6.48
C VAL A 325 30.56 -1.60 -6.82
N ASP A 326 29.92 -1.01 -7.81
CA ASP A 326 30.12 0.35 -8.25
C ASP A 326 29.06 1.25 -7.62
N TYR A 327 29.45 2.28 -6.88
CA TYR A 327 28.52 3.13 -6.13
C TYR A 327 28.88 4.62 -6.20
N TRP A 328 27.87 5.46 -6.05
CA TRP A 328 27.97 6.93 -6.13
C TRP A 328 27.50 7.51 -4.82
N LEU A 329 28.26 8.46 -4.26
CA LEU A 329 27.84 9.23 -3.09
C LEU A 329 27.04 10.47 -3.53
N ALA A 330 26.10 10.90 -2.69
CA ALA A 330 25.45 12.19 -2.85
C ALA A 330 26.48 13.32 -2.67
N SER A 331 26.46 14.31 -3.58
CA SER A 331 27.27 15.52 -3.42
C SER A 331 26.55 16.50 -2.50
N LEU A 332 27.21 16.89 -1.40
CA LEU A 332 26.86 18.11 -0.68
C LEU A 332 27.34 19.29 -1.52
N ALA A 333 26.39 20.06 -2.06
CA ALA A 333 26.67 21.11 -3.03
C ALA A 333 27.16 22.41 -2.38
N GLU A 334 28.47 22.49 -2.09
CA GLU A 334 29.11 23.79 -1.86
C GLU A 334 28.97 24.67 -3.12
N LYS A 335 28.55 25.92 -2.93
CA LYS A 335 28.28 26.87 -4.03
C LYS A 335 29.50 27.07 -4.93
N ARG A 336 29.39 26.70 -6.21
CA ARG A 336 30.20 27.27 -7.30
C ARG A 336 29.28 27.76 -8.43
N ARG A 337 29.82 28.70 -9.23
CA ARG A 337 29.06 29.50 -10.21
C ARG A 337 28.67 28.71 -11.46
N GLU A 338 27.80 29.33 -12.25
CA GLU A 338 27.19 28.83 -13.49
C GLU A 338 28.20 28.30 -14.53
N GLY A 339 27.79 27.28 -15.29
CA GLY A 339 28.52 26.74 -16.43
C GLY A 339 28.58 25.21 -16.43
N GLU A 340 27.93 24.58 -17.42
CA GLU A 340 27.82 23.11 -17.63
C GLU A 340 27.10 22.27 -16.56
N ARG A 341 26.01 21.60 -16.96
CA ARG A 341 25.45 20.45 -16.24
C ARG A 341 26.00 19.14 -16.82
N ARG A 342 26.91 18.48 -16.09
CA ARG A 342 27.19 17.04 -16.24
C ARG A 342 27.16 16.40 -14.85
N ASP A 343 26.14 15.57 -14.63
CA ASP A 343 25.83 14.98 -13.32
C ASP A 343 26.88 13.91 -12.95
N THR A 344 27.92 14.35 -12.24
CA THR A 344 29.18 13.60 -12.07
C THR A 344 29.53 13.44 -10.60
N GLY A 345 28.63 12.85 -9.81
CA GLY A 345 28.99 12.37 -8.47
C GLY A 345 30.16 11.37 -8.54
N CYS A 346 31.08 11.41 -7.58
CA CYS A 346 32.27 10.57 -7.61
C CYS A 346 31.91 9.08 -7.57
N LYS A 347 32.19 8.36 -8.67
CA LYS A 347 32.06 6.91 -8.74
C LYS A 347 33.14 6.25 -7.88
N ASN A 348 32.71 5.43 -6.95
CA ASN A 348 33.54 4.57 -6.12
C ASN A 348 33.30 3.11 -6.50
N THR A 349 34.28 2.23 -6.21
CA THR A 349 34.26 0.85 -6.68
C THR A 349 34.90 -0.10 -5.66
N LEU A 350 34.14 -1.05 -5.13
CA LEU A 350 34.65 -2.18 -4.33
C LEU A 350 34.78 -3.42 -5.21
N LYS A 351 35.95 -4.09 -5.18
CA LYS A 351 36.15 -5.41 -5.82
C LYS A 351 36.81 -6.36 -4.82
N SER A 352 36.03 -7.27 -4.24
CA SER A 352 36.47 -8.16 -3.16
C SER A 352 35.71 -9.49 -3.20
N ALA A 353 36.03 -10.39 -2.25
CA ALA A 353 35.22 -11.57 -1.95
C ALA A 353 34.27 -11.22 -0.78
N PHE A 354 32.97 -11.22 -1.06
CA PHE A 354 31.92 -10.83 -0.12
C PHE A 354 31.27 -12.08 0.48
N ARG A 355 31.08 -12.07 1.80
CA ARG A 355 30.22 -13.04 2.51
C ARG A 355 28.77 -12.57 2.54
N SER A 356 28.57 -11.26 2.63
CA SER A 356 27.26 -10.62 2.50
C SER A 356 27.41 -9.19 2.01
N LEU A 357 26.32 -8.70 1.41
CA LEU A 357 26.02 -7.31 1.14
C LEU A 357 24.60 -7.08 1.68
N GLN A 358 24.30 -5.87 2.11
CA GLN A 358 22.98 -5.45 2.51
C GLN A 358 22.86 -3.95 2.23
N VAL A 359 21.72 -3.50 1.70
CA VAL A 359 21.50 -2.09 1.38
C VAL A 359 20.18 -1.66 2.00
N SER A 360 20.18 -0.64 2.84
CA SER A 360 18.99 -0.11 3.52
C SER A 360 18.78 1.36 3.15
N ARG A 361 17.52 1.82 3.19
CA ARG A 361 17.21 3.25 3.01
C ARG A 361 17.63 4.02 4.26
N LEU A 362 18.27 5.17 4.10
CA LEU A 362 18.48 6.10 5.22
C LEU A 362 17.23 6.99 5.37
N PRO A 363 16.78 7.28 6.60
CA PRO A 363 15.73 8.27 6.83
C PRO A 363 16.25 9.65 6.40
N GLY A 364 15.46 10.40 5.62
CA GLY A 364 15.83 11.74 5.20
C GLY A 364 15.97 12.66 6.42
N GLY A 365 17.16 13.23 6.62
CA GLY A 365 17.47 14.04 7.80
C GLY A 365 16.53 15.23 7.94
N GLY A 366 15.79 15.28 9.05
CA GLY A 366 14.78 16.31 9.35
C GLY A 366 15.37 17.66 9.76
N GLY A 367 16.29 18.20 8.96
CA GLY A 367 16.79 19.57 9.12
C GLY A 367 15.76 20.60 8.65
N THR A 368 15.58 21.67 9.43
CA THR A 368 14.56 22.70 9.20
C THR A 368 14.99 23.79 8.20
N GLU A 369 15.66 23.42 7.11
CA GLU A 369 16.02 24.33 6.02
C GLU A 369 15.59 23.78 4.65
N PRO A 370 15.07 24.62 3.73
CA PRO A 370 14.58 24.21 2.42
C PRO A 370 15.72 24.04 1.39
N GLN A 371 16.74 23.26 1.73
CA GLN A 371 17.74 22.76 0.78
C GLN A 371 17.39 21.32 0.38
N ALA A 372 17.66 20.94 -0.87
CA ALA A 372 17.12 19.72 -1.45
C ALA A 372 17.56 18.45 -0.69
N GLN A 373 16.61 17.78 -0.03
CA GLN A 373 16.83 16.48 0.62
C GLN A 373 17.19 15.42 -0.43
N VAL A 374 18.48 15.17 -0.63
CA VAL A 374 18.95 14.05 -1.45
C VAL A 374 18.64 12.75 -0.72
N SER A 375 17.69 11.97 -1.23
CA SER A 375 17.46 10.60 -0.75
C SER A 375 18.75 9.78 -0.89
N THR A 376 19.15 9.11 0.19
CA THR A 376 20.36 8.27 0.22
C THR A 376 20.08 6.92 0.87
N MET A 377 21.00 5.98 0.63
CA MET A 377 20.98 4.63 1.19
C MET A 377 22.31 4.32 1.89
N ALA A 378 22.25 3.40 2.84
CA ALA A 378 23.41 2.79 3.46
C ALA A 378 23.67 1.40 2.86
N MET A 379 24.93 0.99 2.78
CA MET A 379 25.34 -0.33 2.35
C MET A 379 26.29 -0.96 3.37
N THR A 380 25.87 -2.03 4.01
CA THR A 380 26.70 -2.88 4.88
C THR A 380 27.30 -3.99 4.03
N VAL A 381 28.62 -4.21 4.12
CA VAL A 381 29.31 -5.31 3.43
C VAL A 381 30.25 -6.05 4.37
N VAL A 382 30.21 -7.37 4.31
CA VAL A 382 31.16 -8.26 5.01
C VAL A 382 32.05 -8.92 3.98
N THR A 383 33.36 -8.66 4.05
CA THR A 383 34.35 -9.18 3.11
C THR A 383 35.31 -10.17 3.78
N LYS A 384 35.74 -11.19 3.03
CA LYS A 384 36.77 -12.14 3.46
C LYS A 384 38.14 -11.51 3.17
N GLU A 385 38.93 -11.20 4.20
CA GLU A 385 40.26 -10.63 3.96
C GLU A 385 41.17 -11.62 3.21
N LYS A 386 42.07 -11.06 2.39
CA LYS A 386 43.27 -11.78 1.96
C LYS A 386 44.39 -11.44 2.94
N ASN A 387 44.88 -12.44 3.66
CA ASN A 387 46.09 -12.33 4.48
C ASN A 387 47.21 -11.62 3.69
N LYS A 388 47.61 -10.42 4.12
CA LYS A 388 48.88 -9.83 3.70
C LYS A 388 49.97 -10.78 4.17
N LYS A 389 50.78 -11.31 3.24
CA LYS A 389 52.00 -12.04 3.59
C LYS A 389 52.97 -11.06 4.27
N VAL A 390 52.99 -11.05 5.60
CA VAL A 390 54.12 -10.51 6.35
C VAL A 390 55.35 -11.33 5.95
N PRO A 391 56.46 -10.73 5.53
CA PRO A 391 57.67 -11.46 5.18
C PRO A 391 58.39 -11.92 6.46
N THR A 392 57.86 -12.97 7.11
CA THR A 392 58.54 -13.66 8.20
C THR A 392 59.75 -14.42 7.64
N ILE A 393 60.89 -13.75 7.64
CA ILE A 393 62.19 -14.42 7.60
C ILE A 393 62.31 -15.31 8.86
N PHE A 394 63.03 -16.42 8.73
CA PHE A 394 63.31 -17.46 9.75
C PHE A 394 62.27 -18.59 9.95
N LEU A 395 62.73 -19.79 9.57
CA LEU A 395 62.42 -21.16 10.03
C LEU A 395 60.97 -21.54 10.42
N GLY A 396 60.39 -22.39 9.57
CA GLY A 396 60.42 -23.82 9.92
C GLY A 396 59.34 -24.36 10.86
N LYS A 397 58.13 -23.79 10.88
CA LYS A 397 56.94 -24.45 11.45
C LYS A 397 55.78 -24.45 10.45
N LYS A 398 55.01 -25.55 10.38
CA LYS A 398 53.79 -25.60 9.58
C LYS A 398 52.84 -24.48 10.03
N PRO A 399 52.22 -23.71 9.12
CA PRO A 399 51.27 -22.69 9.51
C PRO A 399 50.05 -23.36 10.16
N LYS A 400 49.84 -23.11 11.45
CA LYS A 400 48.51 -23.33 12.06
C LYS A 400 47.57 -22.36 11.36
N GLU A 401 46.52 -22.88 10.73
CA GLU A 401 45.54 -22.04 10.06
C GLU A 401 44.94 -21.07 11.08
N ARG A 402 45.08 -19.78 10.80
CA ARG A 402 44.64 -18.68 11.66
C ARG A 402 43.32 -18.20 11.09
N ASP A 403 42.30 -18.09 11.92
CA ASP A 403 40.94 -17.76 11.49
C ASP A 403 40.90 -16.54 10.58
N VAL A 404 40.12 -16.66 9.50
CA VAL A 404 40.07 -15.64 8.45
C VAL A 404 39.13 -14.51 8.89
N ASP A 405 39.73 -13.52 9.56
CA ASP A 405 39.09 -12.28 9.94
C ASP A 405 38.25 -11.73 8.78
N SER A 406 36.97 -11.50 9.07
CA SER A 406 35.98 -11.09 8.07
C SER A 406 35.60 -9.64 8.34
N LYS A 407 36.08 -8.73 7.48
CA LYS A 407 35.94 -7.29 7.68
C LYS A 407 34.54 -6.82 7.28
N SER A 408 33.77 -6.41 8.28
CA SER A 408 32.51 -5.67 8.11
C SER A 408 32.78 -4.17 7.97
N GLN A 409 32.02 -3.49 7.12
CA GLN A 409 31.98 -2.02 7.02
C GLN A 409 30.60 -1.55 6.55
N VAL A 410 30.19 -0.35 6.99
CA VAL A 410 28.98 0.34 6.52
C VAL A 410 29.39 1.57 5.73
N ILE A 411 28.72 1.83 4.61
CA ILE A 411 28.95 2.99 3.75
C ILE A 411 27.62 3.70 3.56
N GLU A 412 27.52 4.94 4.06
CA GLU A 412 26.30 5.76 4.04
C GLU A 412 26.35 6.83 2.94
N GLY A 413 25.25 7.57 2.75
CA GLY A 413 25.19 8.69 1.80
C GLY A 413 25.19 8.28 0.32
N ILE A 414 24.93 7.01 0.00
CA ILE A 414 24.96 6.49 -1.38
C ILE A 414 23.69 6.96 -2.11
N SER A 415 23.83 7.47 -3.34
CA SER A 415 22.72 7.87 -4.21
C SER A 415 22.34 6.79 -5.24
N ARG A 416 23.33 6.04 -5.76
CA ARG A 416 23.18 4.94 -6.72
C ARG A 416 24.21 3.84 -6.45
N LEU A 417 23.86 2.58 -6.70
CA LEU A 417 24.83 1.50 -6.81
C LEU A 417 24.46 0.49 -7.92
N ILE A 418 25.47 -0.20 -8.44
CA ILE A 418 25.37 -1.32 -9.37
C ILE A 418 26.25 -2.44 -8.82
N CYS A 419 25.71 -3.65 -8.75
CA CYS A 419 26.43 -4.83 -8.25
C CYS A 419 26.38 -5.95 -9.30
N SER A 420 27.54 -6.51 -9.62
CA SER A 420 27.68 -7.66 -10.53
C SER A 420 28.69 -8.67 -9.98
N ALA A 421 28.60 -9.91 -10.43
CA ALA A 421 29.63 -10.90 -10.16
C ALA A 421 30.93 -10.57 -10.93
N LYS A 422 32.08 -10.90 -10.33
CA LYS A 422 33.40 -10.67 -10.96
C LYS A 422 33.69 -11.65 -12.11
N GLN A 423 33.06 -12.82 -12.11
CA GLN A 423 33.10 -13.79 -13.20
C GLN A 423 31.78 -13.69 -13.98
N GLN A 424 31.84 -13.49 -15.30
CA GLN A 424 30.67 -13.20 -16.14
C GLN A 424 29.63 -14.34 -16.21
N GLN A 425 30.02 -15.56 -15.83
CA GLN A 425 29.13 -16.73 -15.75
C GLN A 425 28.55 -16.99 -14.35
N THR A 426 28.95 -16.22 -13.32
CA THR A 426 28.42 -16.38 -11.97
C THR A 426 27.06 -15.69 -11.85
N ILE A 427 26.02 -16.51 -11.77
CA ILE A 427 24.67 -16.11 -11.38
C ILE A 427 24.66 -15.64 -9.91
N LEU A 428 23.96 -14.54 -9.64
CA LEU A 428 23.65 -14.07 -8.30
C LEU A 428 22.25 -14.52 -7.86
N LYS A 429 22.10 -14.76 -6.56
CA LYS A 429 20.82 -14.88 -5.88
C LYS A 429 20.58 -13.62 -5.06
N VAL A 430 19.45 -12.93 -5.26
CA VAL A 430 19.14 -11.65 -4.60
C VAL A 430 17.81 -11.78 -3.87
N SER A 431 17.77 -11.44 -2.59
CA SER A 431 16.49 -11.27 -1.88
C SER A 431 16.06 -9.80 -1.91
N ILE A 432 14.77 -9.56 -2.11
CA ILE A 432 14.12 -8.25 -2.01
C ILE A 432 12.82 -8.48 -1.22
N ASP A 433 12.69 -7.82 -0.08
CA ASP A 433 11.54 -7.90 0.84
C ASP A 433 11.08 -9.35 1.17
N GLY A 434 12.04 -10.28 1.24
CA GLY A 434 11.82 -11.70 1.51
C GLY A 434 11.59 -12.57 0.26
N VAL A 435 11.33 -11.97 -0.90
CA VAL A 435 11.21 -12.68 -2.19
C VAL A 435 12.61 -12.97 -2.74
N GLU A 436 12.88 -14.23 -3.10
CA GLU A 436 14.16 -14.64 -3.68
C GLU A 436 14.14 -14.62 -5.22
N TRP A 437 15.11 -13.92 -5.81
CA TRP A 437 15.36 -13.83 -7.23
C TRP A 437 16.62 -14.64 -7.57
N ASN A 438 16.48 -15.66 -8.41
CA ASN A 438 17.58 -16.45 -8.96
C ASN A 438 18.00 -15.87 -10.34
N ASP A 439 19.07 -16.41 -10.92
CA ASP A 439 19.53 -16.10 -12.29
C ASP A 439 19.89 -14.62 -12.58
N VAL A 440 20.11 -13.84 -11.51
CA VAL A 440 20.44 -12.41 -11.60
C VAL A 440 21.90 -12.23 -12.03
N LYS A 441 22.12 -11.68 -13.23
CA LYS A 441 23.49 -11.39 -13.75
C LYS A 441 24.13 -10.17 -13.09
N PHE A 442 23.32 -9.14 -12.82
CA PHE A 442 23.66 -7.93 -12.07
C PHE A 442 22.38 -7.27 -11.58
N PHE A 443 22.48 -6.33 -10.64
CA PHE A 443 21.38 -5.45 -10.26
C PHE A 443 21.85 -4.01 -10.09
N GLN A 444 20.91 -3.06 -10.19
CA GLN A 444 21.11 -1.63 -9.96
C GLN A 444 20.06 -1.12 -8.97
N LEU A 445 20.48 -0.22 -8.09
CA LEU A 445 19.60 0.49 -7.17
C LEU A 445 19.91 1.99 -7.22
N ALA A 446 18.88 2.81 -7.07
CA ALA A 446 18.99 4.25 -6.82
C ALA A 446 18.15 4.58 -5.59
N ALA A 447 18.63 5.45 -4.71
CA ALA A 447 18.02 5.71 -3.40
C ALA A 447 16.60 6.37 -3.47
N GLN A 448 16.12 6.67 -4.68
CA GLN A 448 14.78 7.15 -5.00
C GLN A 448 13.81 6.00 -5.37
N TRP A 449 13.91 4.83 -4.72
CA TRP A 449 12.97 3.72 -4.93
C TRP A 449 11.62 3.93 -4.20
N PRO A 450 10.55 3.19 -4.59
CA PRO A 450 9.22 3.31 -3.97
C PRO A 450 9.18 3.12 -2.45
N THR A 451 8.34 3.91 -1.78
CA THR A 451 8.32 4.03 -0.31
C THR A 451 7.62 2.90 0.45
N HIS A 452 6.96 1.95 -0.23
CA HIS A 452 6.41 0.75 0.42
C HIS A 452 7.51 -0.20 0.94
N VAL A 453 8.71 -0.13 0.36
CA VAL A 453 9.89 -0.91 0.76
C VAL A 453 10.51 -0.32 2.04
N LYS A 454 10.02 -0.77 3.20
CA LYS A 454 10.48 -0.29 4.53
C LYS A 454 11.90 -0.76 4.89
N TYR A 455 12.26 -1.98 4.52
CA TYR A 455 13.56 -2.56 4.79
C TYR A 455 13.99 -3.42 3.60
N LEU A 456 14.95 -2.95 2.80
CA LEU A 456 15.68 -3.81 1.88
C LEU A 456 16.75 -4.62 2.64
N PRO A 457 16.80 -5.95 2.47
CA PRO A 457 17.99 -6.75 2.71
C PRO A 457 18.55 -7.26 1.38
N VAL A 458 19.25 -6.41 0.63
CA VAL A 458 19.80 -6.74 -0.70
C VAL A 458 20.88 -7.84 -0.63
N GLY A 459 20.45 -9.10 -0.76
CA GLY A 459 21.31 -10.22 -1.09
C GLY A 459 21.98 -10.96 0.09
N LEU A 460 21.24 -11.88 0.71
CA LEU A 460 21.88 -13.05 1.35
C LEU A 460 22.40 -14.00 0.26
N PHE A 461 23.65 -13.79 -0.17
CA PHE A 461 24.31 -14.55 -1.22
C PHE A 461 24.72 -15.97 -0.78
N GLY A 462 23.76 -16.89 -0.68
CA GLY A 462 24.04 -18.31 -0.51
C GLY A 462 24.48 -18.97 -1.82
N TYR A 463 25.76 -19.38 -1.93
CA TYR A 463 26.21 -20.22 -3.05
C TYR A 463 25.92 -21.70 -2.77
N SER A 464 24.85 -22.23 -3.35
CA SER A 464 24.62 -23.67 -3.45
C SER A 464 25.30 -24.20 -4.71
N LYS A 465 26.38 -24.98 -4.53
CA LYS A 465 27.07 -25.68 -5.61
C LYS A 465 26.09 -26.68 -6.26
N PRO A 466 25.95 -26.72 -7.61
CA PRO A 466 25.07 -27.68 -8.25
C PRO A 466 25.53 -29.13 -7.96
N PRO A 467 24.62 -30.10 -7.84
CA PRO A 467 24.99 -31.50 -7.74
C PRO A 467 25.71 -31.96 -9.01
N SER A 468 26.69 -32.85 -8.82
CA SER A 468 27.58 -33.42 -9.84
C SER A 468 27.03 -34.69 -10.47
#